data_AF-A0A9X3XDC2-F1
#
_entry.id   AF-A0A9X3XDC2-F1
#
_cell.length_a   1.000
_cell.length_b   1.000
_cell.length_c   1.000
_cell.angle_alpha   90.00
_cell.angle_beta   90.00
_cell.angle_gamma   90.00
#
_symmetry.space_group_name_H-M   'P 1'
#
loop_
_entity.id
_entity.type
_entity.pdbx_description
1 polymer ?
#
loop_
_entity_poly.entity_id
_entity_poly.type
_entity_poly.pdbx_seq_one_letter_code
_entity_poly.pdbx_strand_id
1 'polypeptide(L)'
;MSRSIAFRIAALALALAGCDAAKEPMSKAREAEAAGKIPEAKALYAEVCKAAESSPFCPVAKQRIEALTVREAITLVTEGQTAKAKELSATVSDAPAKRAFEALSKTRAMSSAAAFEEANASTDQAAARAKMEELAGQSSPVADKAKEWLTKNGPALLLAEVKAACKPDGTGSCVDLGKKIAKHFPASPEAGEAKALVDAEYKRVHPLLKQAEALLVQRLEVSNWKNKYDLCLKQAEPSPGGYEMQVCKTEVGIPEDRGDPFSTSFLEGAWKKKLGEIHDPGWVKSLEERWGKIERDGIYDPASLPKPGEPESKK
;
A
#
# COMPACT_ATOMS: atom_id res chain seq x y z
N MET A 1 85.57 -51.66 -21.81
CA MET A 1 85.02 -50.53 -21.02
C MET A 1 83.72 -50.07 -21.67
N SER A 2 82.56 -50.47 -21.15
CA SER A 2 81.26 -49.97 -21.63
C SER A 2 80.32 -49.96 -20.44
N ARG A 3 80.04 -48.75 -19.93
CA ARG A 3 79.12 -48.52 -18.81
C ARG A 3 77.72 -48.32 -19.37
N SER A 4 76.79 -49.12 -18.85
CA SER A 4 75.37 -49.13 -19.17
C SER A 4 74.71 -47.79 -18.84
N ILE A 5 74.06 -47.19 -19.84
CA ILE A 5 73.07 -46.13 -19.70
C ILE A 5 71.71 -46.81 -19.72
N ALA A 6 71.19 -47.18 -18.55
CA ALA A 6 69.88 -47.82 -18.43
C ALA A 6 69.17 -47.31 -17.17
N PHE A 7 68.84 -46.02 -17.15
CA PHE A 7 67.95 -45.43 -16.13
C PHE A 7 67.37 -44.13 -16.70
N ARG A 8 66.34 -44.21 -17.55
CA ARG A 8 65.52 -43.03 -17.92
C ARG A 8 64.18 -43.30 -18.65
N ILE A 9 63.61 -44.49 -18.57
CA ILE A 9 62.29 -44.77 -19.16
C ILE A 9 61.39 -45.50 -18.14
N ALA A 10 61.05 -44.81 -17.05
CA ALA A 10 60.04 -45.30 -16.09
C ALA A 10 59.27 -44.16 -15.39
N ALA A 11 59.30 -42.93 -15.94
CA ALA A 11 58.66 -41.76 -15.34
C ALA A 11 57.59 -41.10 -16.25
N LEU A 12 57.27 -41.69 -17.41
CA LEU A 12 56.30 -41.11 -18.36
C LEU A 12 54.91 -41.80 -18.38
N ALA A 13 54.72 -42.91 -17.67
CA ALA A 13 53.46 -43.66 -17.69
C ALA A 13 52.44 -43.27 -16.60
N LEU A 14 52.83 -42.47 -15.59
CA LEU A 14 51.91 -41.99 -14.55
C LEU A 14 51.21 -40.66 -14.87
N ALA A 15 51.50 -40.02 -16.00
CA ALA A 15 50.94 -38.71 -16.35
C ALA A 15 49.60 -38.76 -17.11
N LEU A 16 49.09 -39.94 -17.50
CA LEU A 16 47.87 -40.06 -18.31
C LEU A 16 46.64 -40.59 -17.55
N ALA A 17 46.80 -41.14 -16.34
CA ALA A 17 45.68 -41.59 -15.51
C ALA A 17 45.09 -40.47 -14.62
N GLY A 18 45.75 -39.31 -14.53
CA GLY A 18 45.32 -38.17 -13.71
C GLY A 18 44.34 -37.19 -14.38
N CYS A 19 44.07 -37.34 -15.69
CA CYS A 19 43.22 -36.39 -16.42
C CYS A 19 41.71 -36.64 -16.31
N ASP A 20 41.26 -37.77 -15.73
CA ASP A 20 39.84 -38.17 -15.75
C ASP A 20 39.10 -37.99 -14.41
N ALA A 21 39.82 -37.86 -13.28
CA ALA A 21 39.21 -37.80 -11.94
C ALA A 21 38.28 -36.58 -11.74
N ALA A 22 38.47 -35.52 -12.52
CA ALA A 22 37.66 -34.30 -12.48
C ALA A 22 36.43 -34.34 -13.42
N LYS A 23 36.36 -35.30 -14.35
CA LYS A 23 35.33 -35.33 -15.41
C LYS A 23 33.97 -35.80 -14.89
N GLU A 24 33.97 -36.86 -14.08
CA GLU A 24 32.75 -37.37 -13.46
C GLU A 24 32.07 -36.36 -12.51
N PRO A 25 32.78 -35.75 -11.53
CA PRO A 25 32.16 -34.73 -10.67
C PRO A 25 31.69 -33.50 -11.47
N MET A 26 32.40 -33.13 -12.55
CA MET A 26 31.97 -32.05 -13.44
C MET A 26 30.65 -32.38 -14.16
N SER A 27 30.45 -33.63 -14.62
CA SER A 27 29.19 -34.06 -15.25
C SER A 27 28.04 -34.02 -14.24
N LYS A 28 28.24 -34.62 -13.06
CA LYS A 28 27.24 -34.63 -11.98
C LYS A 28 26.88 -33.22 -11.53
N ALA A 29 27.86 -32.32 -11.42
CA ALA A 29 27.63 -30.92 -11.07
C ALA A 29 26.74 -30.21 -12.10
N ARG A 30 26.97 -30.45 -13.40
CA ARG A 30 26.14 -29.90 -14.48
C ARG A 30 24.72 -30.46 -14.46
N GLU A 31 24.55 -31.74 -14.17
CA GLU A 31 23.24 -32.37 -14.02
C GLU A 31 22.48 -31.77 -12.83
N ALA A 32 23.13 -31.61 -11.68
CA ALA A 32 22.55 -30.96 -10.51
C ALA A 32 22.19 -29.48 -10.78
N GLU A 33 23.06 -28.75 -11.47
CA GLU A 33 22.80 -27.36 -11.90
C GLU A 33 21.60 -27.28 -12.85
N ALA A 34 21.52 -28.18 -13.83
CA ALA A 34 20.40 -28.27 -14.77
C ALA A 34 19.09 -28.65 -14.08
N ALA A 35 19.16 -29.48 -13.02
CA ALA A 35 18.03 -29.81 -12.16
C ALA A 35 17.64 -28.70 -11.16
N GLY A 36 18.35 -27.55 -11.17
CA GLY A 36 18.08 -26.44 -10.26
C GLY A 36 18.53 -26.67 -8.81
N LYS A 37 19.30 -27.73 -8.55
CA LYS A 37 19.80 -28.07 -7.21
C LYS A 37 21.09 -27.29 -6.90
N ILE A 38 20.96 -25.97 -6.73
CA ILE A 38 22.09 -25.04 -6.60
C ILE A 38 23.10 -25.45 -5.50
N PRO A 39 22.69 -25.82 -4.26
CA PRO A 39 23.65 -26.21 -3.23
C PRO A 39 24.41 -27.50 -3.58
N GLU A 40 23.73 -28.50 -4.14
CA GLU A 40 24.32 -29.77 -4.58
C GLU A 40 25.32 -29.53 -5.71
N ALA A 41 24.95 -28.72 -6.71
CA ALA A 41 25.83 -28.36 -7.81
C ALA A 41 27.11 -27.65 -7.35
N LYS A 42 27.00 -26.70 -6.41
CA LYS A 42 28.18 -26.02 -5.82
C LYS A 42 29.11 -27.01 -5.12
N ALA A 43 28.56 -27.94 -4.33
CA ALA A 43 29.36 -28.97 -3.65
C ALA A 43 30.10 -29.85 -4.66
N LEU A 44 29.42 -30.33 -5.70
CA LEU A 44 30.02 -31.17 -6.75
C LEU A 44 31.07 -30.40 -7.57
N TYR A 45 30.86 -29.12 -7.89
CA TYR A 45 31.89 -28.29 -8.52
C TYR A 45 33.11 -28.07 -7.60
N ALA A 46 32.92 -27.98 -6.28
CA ALA A 46 34.04 -27.88 -5.34
C ALA A 46 34.86 -29.18 -5.30
N GLU A 47 34.22 -30.35 -5.46
CA GLU A 47 34.89 -31.65 -5.58
C GLU A 47 35.77 -31.75 -6.82
N VAL A 48 35.40 -31.12 -7.95
CA VAL A 48 36.23 -31.07 -9.17
C VAL A 48 37.63 -30.53 -8.85
N CYS A 49 37.72 -29.45 -8.06
CA CYS A 49 38.99 -28.86 -7.66
C CYS A 49 39.72 -29.66 -6.57
N LYS A 50 39.00 -30.33 -5.67
CA LYS A 50 39.61 -31.22 -4.66
C LYS A 50 40.22 -32.47 -5.28
N ALA A 51 39.57 -33.03 -6.30
CA ALA A 51 40.02 -34.24 -6.99
C ALA A 51 41.31 -34.00 -7.79
N ALA A 52 41.45 -32.82 -8.41
CA ALA A 52 42.67 -32.43 -9.12
C ALA A 52 42.79 -30.91 -9.24
N GLU A 53 43.55 -30.27 -8.35
CA GLU A 53 43.70 -28.81 -8.31
C GLU A 53 44.34 -28.23 -9.58
N SER A 54 45.27 -28.96 -10.20
CA SER A 54 45.92 -28.60 -11.47
C SER A 54 45.09 -28.94 -12.71
N SER A 55 43.88 -29.49 -12.54
CA SER A 55 43.02 -29.86 -13.66
C SER A 55 42.55 -28.61 -14.43
N PRO A 56 42.50 -28.66 -15.78
CA PRO A 56 41.90 -27.59 -16.57
C PRO A 56 40.41 -27.37 -16.26
N PHE A 57 39.74 -28.33 -15.60
CA PHE A 57 38.35 -28.18 -15.18
C PHE A 57 38.18 -27.35 -13.90
N CYS A 58 39.20 -27.25 -13.03
CA CYS A 58 39.06 -26.54 -11.76
C CYS A 58 38.76 -25.03 -11.93
N PRO A 59 39.44 -24.27 -12.83
CA PRO A 59 39.07 -22.87 -13.09
C PRO A 59 37.62 -22.71 -13.56
N VAL A 60 37.14 -23.61 -14.43
CA VAL A 60 35.76 -23.60 -14.92
C VAL A 60 34.77 -23.91 -13.80
N ALA A 61 35.08 -24.88 -12.94
CA ALA A 61 34.25 -25.22 -11.79
C ALA A 61 34.16 -24.06 -10.79
N LYS A 62 35.28 -23.36 -10.50
CA LYS A 62 35.30 -22.15 -9.66
C LYS A 62 34.40 -21.05 -10.24
N GLN A 63 34.52 -20.75 -11.53
CA GLN A 63 33.64 -19.78 -12.21
C GLN A 63 32.16 -20.18 -12.12
N ARG A 64 31.84 -21.47 -12.25
CA ARG A 64 30.47 -21.97 -12.11
C ARG A 64 29.94 -21.81 -10.69
N ILE A 65 30.75 -22.09 -9.65
CA ILE A 65 30.34 -21.85 -8.25
C ILE A 65 29.99 -20.38 -8.05
N GLU A 66 30.82 -19.45 -8.53
CA GLU A 66 30.55 -18.02 -8.39
C GLU A 66 29.31 -17.58 -9.18
N ALA A 67 29.09 -18.09 -10.40
CA ALA A 67 27.84 -17.86 -11.14
C ALA A 67 26.60 -18.40 -10.41
N LEU A 68 26.71 -19.56 -9.76
CA LEU A 68 25.66 -20.12 -8.92
C LEU A 68 25.41 -19.25 -7.66
N THR A 69 26.44 -18.63 -7.10
CA THR A 69 26.30 -17.65 -6.00
C THR A 69 25.53 -16.40 -6.43
N VAL A 70 25.73 -15.92 -7.66
CA VAL A 70 24.91 -14.83 -8.22
C VAL A 70 23.44 -15.27 -8.35
N ARG A 71 23.17 -16.49 -8.82
CA ARG A 71 21.79 -17.02 -8.93
C ARG A 71 21.10 -17.12 -7.57
N GLU A 72 21.82 -17.59 -6.56
CA GLU A 72 21.34 -17.64 -5.17
C GLU A 72 21.00 -16.24 -4.62
N ALA A 73 21.87 -15.25 -4.88
CA ALA A 73 21.59 -13.86 -4.51
C ALA A 73 20.34 -13.30 -5.20
N ILE A 74 20.08 -13.65 -6.47
CA ILE A 74 18.84 -13.26 -7.15
C ILE A 74 17.63 -13.86 -6.43
N THR A 75 17.67 -15.14 -6.05
CA THR A 75 16.61 -15.78 -5.26
C THR A 75 16.38 -15.05 -3.93
N LEU A 76 17.45 -14.74 -3.19
CA LEU A 76 17.34 -13.98 -1.95
C LEU A 76 16.71 -12.59 -2.15
N VAL A 77 17.04 -11.90 -3.24
CA VAL A 77 16.37 -10.63 -3.60
C VAL A 77 14.88 -10.84 -3.85
N THR A 78 14.48 -11.90 -4.56
CA THR A 78 13.05 -12.21 -4.76
C THR A 78 12.32 -12.56 -3.46
N GLU A 79 13.04 -13.09 -2.47
CA GLU A 79 12.53 -13.38 -1.12
C GLU A 79 12.55 -12.16 -0.19
N GLY A 80 13.02 -11.00 -0.63
CA GLY A 80 13.14 -9.81 0.22
C GLY A 80 14.31 -9.83 1.20
N GLN A 81 15.30 -10.70 1.01
CA GLN A 81 16.47 -10.87 1.88
C GLN A 81 17.70 -10.18 1.28
N THR A 82 17.67 -8.85 1.18
CA THR A 82 18.74 -8.11 0.49
C THR A 82 20.04 -8.03 1.27
N ALA A 83 19.99 -8.07 2.61
CA ALA A 83 21.19 -8.16 3.44
C ALA A 83 22.02 -9.41 3.10
N LYS A 84 21.38 -10.59 3.06
CA LYS A 84 22.05 -11.85 2.70
C LYS A 84 22.54 -11.87 1.26
N ALA A 85 21.77 -11.31 0.32
CA ALA A 85 22.22 -11.17 -1.07
C ALA A 85 23.50 -10.30 -1.18
N LYS A 86 23.63 -9.23 -0.37
CA LYS A 86 24.84 -8.41 -0.29
C LYS A 86 26.01 -9.17 0.35
N GLU A 87 25.78 -9.97 1.38
CA GLU A 87 26.81 -10.82 1.99
C GLU A 87 27.42 -11.79 0.96
N LEU A 88 26.58 -12.40 0.11
CA LEU A 88 27.07 -13.27 -0.97
C LEU A 88 27.96 -12.51 -1.97
N SER A 89 27.71 -11.23 -2.23
CA SER A 89 28.54 -10.42 -3.14
C SER A 89 29.98 -10.23 -2.63
N ALA A 90 30.19 -10.28 -1.31
CA ALA A 90 31.52 -10.18 -0.71
C ALA A 90 32.34 -11.48 -0.86
N THR A 91 31.69 -12.60 -1.19
CA THR A 91 32.34 -13.91 -1.33
C THR A 91 32.83 -14.22 -2.74
N VAL A 92 32.42 -13.45 -3.75
CA VAL A 92 32.82 -13.66 -5.14
C VAL A 92 34.08 -12.88 -5.51
N SER A 93 34.93 -13.50 -6.33
CA SER A 93 36.24 -12.95 -6.70
C SER A 93 36.37 -12.71 -8.21
N ASP A 94 35.66 -13.50 -9.01
CA ASP A 94 35.62 -13.50 -10.47
C ASP A 94 34.97 -12.23 -11.02
N ALA A 95 35.58 -11.66 -12.07
CA ALA A 95 35.15 -10.38 -12.63
C ALA A 95 33.73 -10.44 -13.24
N PRO A 96 33.36 -11.46 -14.03
CA PRO A 96 31.97 -11.70 -14.44
C PRO A 96 30.97 -11.75 -13.27
N ALA A 97 31.27 -12.49 -12.20
CA ALA A 97 30.38 -12.58 -11.04
C ALA A 97 30.20 -11.22 -10.34
N LYS A 98 31.29 -10.48 -10.13
CA LYS A 98 31.25 -9.11 -9.58
C LYS A 98 30.41 -8.16 -10.43
N ARG A 99 30.58 -8.19 -11.75
CA ARG A 99 29.76 -7.38 -12.68
C ARG A 99 28.28 -7.76 -12.60
N ALA A 100 27.96 -9.05 -12.44
CA ALA A 100 26.59 -9.49 -12.29
C ALA A 100 25.96 -9.01 -10.97
N PHE A 101 26.71 -9.00 -9.87
CA PHE A 101 26.26 -8.39 -8.60
C PHE A 101 26.08 -6.88 -8.71
N GLU A 102 26.97 -6.18 -9.41
CA GLU A 102 26.83 -4.74 -9.67
C GLU A 102 25.61 -4.44 -10.55
N ALA A 103 25.33 -5.28 -11.55
CA ALA A 103 24.12 -5.17 -12.34
C ALA A 103 22.87 -5.43 -11.48
N LEU A 104 22.89 -6.47 -10.64
CA LEU A 104 21.81 -6.81 -9.73
C LEU A 104 21.49 -5.66 -8.77
N SER A 105 22.51 -5.00 -8.21
CA SER A 105 22.34 -3.91 -7.25
C SER A 105 21.65 -2.67 -7.85
N LYS A 106 21.72 -2.51 -9.18
CA LYS A 106 21.06 -1.43 -9.93
C LYS A 106 19.65 -1.79 -10.39
N THR A 107 19.18 -3.02 -10.16
CA THR A 107 17.83 -3.43 -10.57
C THR A 107 16.76 -2.86 -9.64
N ARG A 108 15.57 -2.61 -10.20
CA ARG A 108 14.37 -2.28 -9.41
C ARG A 108 14.00 -3.40 -8.42
N ALA A 109 14.27 -4.66 -8.76
CA ALA A 109 14.00 -5.78 -7.87
C ALA A 109 14.82 -5.66 -6.56
N MET A 110 16.10 -5.29 -6.65
CA MET A 110 16.94 -5.05 -5.48
C MET A 110 16.42 -3.91 -4.60
N SER A 111 16.03 -2.78 -5.21
CA SER A 111 15.53 -1.63 -4.43
C SER A 111 14.16 -1.91 -3.80
N SER A 112 13.23 -2.56 -4.51
CA SER A 112 11.95 -2.99 -3.94
C SER A 112 12.15 -4.01 -2.81
N ALA A 113 13.08 -4.95 -2.95
CA ALA A 113 13.39 -5.93 -1.91
C ALA A 113 14.02 -5.29 -0.67
N ALA A 114 14.89 -4.30 -0.84
CA ALA A 114 15.48 -3.58 0.29
C ALA A 114 14.42 -2.77 1.04
N ALA A 115 13.51 -2.12 0.30
CA ALA A 115 12.37 -1.41 0.90
C ALA A 115 11.41 -2.37 1.63
N PHE A 116 11.21 -3.59 1.14
CA PHE A 116 10.45 -4.62 1.84
C PHE A 116 11.11 -5.02 3.15
N GLU A 117 12.43 -5.31 3.12
CA GLU A 117 13.21 -5.70 4.30
C GLU A 117 13.19 -4.60 5.37
N GLU A 118 13.39 -3.34 4.97
CA GLU A 118 13.31 -2.17 5.86
C GLU A 118 11.92 -2.02 6.47
N ALA A 119 10.86 -2.05 5.66
CA ALA A 119 9.49 -1.94 6.16
C ALA A 119 9.12 -3.08 7.11
N ASN A 120 9.59 -4.30 6.83
CA ASN A 120 9.34 -5.47 7.68
C ASN A 120 10.07 -5.39 9.03
N ALA A 121 11.21 -4.70 9.09
CA ALA A 121 11.97 -4.49 10.32
C ALA A 121 11.56 -3.21 11.08
N SER A 122 10.72 -2.36 10.49
CA SER A 122 10.32 -1.08 11.08
C SER A 122 9.51 -1.25 12.36
N THR A 123 9.84 -0.44 13.37
CA THR A 123 9.04 -0.31 14.60
C THR A 123 7.84 0.62 14.42
N ASP A 124 7.89 1.53 13.43
CA ASP A 124 6.74 2.34 13.03
C ASP A 124 5.83 1.51 12.12
N GLN A 125 4.79 0.93 12.73
CA GLN A 125 3.85 0.05 12.05
C GLN A 125 2.99 0.76 11.00
N ALA A 126 2.70 2.05 11.19
CA ALA A 126 1.91 2.82 10.24
C ALA A 126 2.73 3.08 8.97
N ALA A 127 3.99 3.52 9.12
CA ALA A 127 4.92 3.67 8.00
C ALA A 127 5.21 2.33 7.32
N ALA A 128 5.43 1.26 8.09
CA ALA A 128 5.65 -0.09 7.58
C ALA A 128 4.48 -0.53 6.68
N ARG A 129 3.25 -0.37 7.17
CA ARG A 129 2.04 -0.73 6.43
C ARG A 129 1.89 0.09 5.16
N ALA A 130 2.05 1.41 5.23
CA ALA A 130 1.96 2.27 4.04
C ALA A 130 2.97 1.84 2.96
N LYS A 131 4.19 1.48 3.38
CA LYS A 131 5.21 0.97 2.46
C LYS A 131 4.87 -0.40 1.88
N MET A 132 4.29 -1.29 2.68
CA MET A 132 3.81 -2.59 2.20
C MET A 132 2.64 -2.46 1.22
N GLU A 133 1.70 -1.52 1.45
CA GLU A 133 0.61 -1.20 0.50
C GLU A 133 1.18 -0.70 -0.84
N GLU A 134 2.20 0.17 -0.80
CA GLU A 134 2.91 0.62 -2.01
C GLU A 134 3.57 -0.54 -2.75
N LEU A 135 4.35 -1.38 -2.05
CA LEU A 135 5.08 -2.51 -2.65
C LEU A 135 4.15 -3.57 -3.22
N ALA A 136 3.01 -3.84 -2.56
CA ALA A 136 2.00 -4.78 -3.02
C ALA A 136 1.35 -4.37 -4.35
N GLY A 137 1.34 -3.06 -4.66
CA GLY A 137 0.84 -2.51 -5.93
C GLY A 137 1.86 -2.50 -7.06
N GLN A 138 3.11 -2.91 -6.83
CA GLN A 138 4.16 -2.91 -7.85
C GLN A 138 4.20 -4.22 -8.63
N SER A 139 4.63 -4.17 -9.89
CA SER A 139 5.03 -5.35 -10.66
C SER A 139 6.47 -5.76 -10.29
N SER A 140 6.67 -6.26 -9.06
CA SER A 140 7.98 -6.68 -8.55
C SER A 140 7.92 -8.07 -7.88
N PRO A 141 9.04 -8.81 -7.79
CA PRO A 141 9.06 -10.12 -7.14
C PRO A 141 8.61 -10.11 -5.68
N VAL A 142 8.81 -8.99 -4.96
CA VAL A 142 8.42 -8.86 -3.54
C VAL A 142 6.98 -8.40 -3.34
N ALA A 143 6.23 -8.10 -4.40
CA ALA A 143 4.86 -7.63 -4.29
C ALA A 143 3.95 -8.66 -3.61
N ASP A 144 4.11 -9.95 -3.92
CA ASP A 144 3.32 -11.01 -3.30
C ASP A 144 3.70 -11.22 -1.83
N LYS A 145 4.97 -11.00 -1.47
CA LYS A 145 5.41 -10.98 -0.07
C LYS A 145 4.83 -9.81 0.71
N ALA A 146 4.74 -8.63 0.10
CA ALA A 146 4.06 -7.50 0.71
C ALA A 146 2.56 -7.77 0.91
N LYS A 147 1.88 -8.42 -0.04
CA LYS A 147 0.47 -8.84 0.11
C LYS A 147 0.31 -9.88 1.22
N GLU A 148 1.20 -10.86 1.31
CA GLU A 148 1.21 -11.87 2.38
C GLU A 148 1.36 -11.19 3.75
N TRP A 149 2.31 -10.25 3.86
CA TRP A 149 2.51 -9.45 5.06
C TRP A 149 1.27 -8.63 5.44
N LEU A 150 0.63 -7.97 4.46
CA LEU A 150 -0.60 -7.19 4.68
C LEU A 150 -1.77 -8.07 5.09
N THR A 151 -1.86 -9.29 4.56
CA THR A 151 -2.91 -10.23 4.94
C THR A 151 -2.74 -10.67 6.40
N LYS A 152 -1.50 -10.89 6.83
CA LYS A 152 -1.16 -11.33 8.18
C LYS A 152 -1.27 -10.22 9.24
N ASN A 153 -0.75 -9.03 8.95
CA ASN A 153 -0.60 -7.96 9.93
C ASN A 153 -1.64 -6.84 9.74
N GLY A 154 -2.17 -6.68 8.53
CA GLY A 154 -3.08 -5.60 8.14
C GLY A 154 -4.32 -5.47 9.02
N PRO A 155 -5.06 -6.55 9.37
CA PRO A 155 -6.23 -6.45 10.23
C PRO A 155 -5.94 -5.80 11.58
N ALA A 156 -4.90 -6.27 12.28
CA ALA A 156 -4.53 -5.77 13.60
C ALA A 156 -4.05 -4.32 13.55
N LEU A 157 -3.26 -3.96 12.53
CA LEU A 157 -2.79 -2.59 12.33
C LEU A 157 -3.93 -1.62 12.02
N LEU A 158 -4.83 -2.02 11.10
CA LEU A 158 -6.03 -1.24 10.81
C LEU A 158 -6.92 -1.06 12.03
N LEU A 159 -7.11 -2.11 12.83
CA LEU A 159 -7.89 -2.00 14.05
C LEU A 159 -7.26 -1.03 15.06
N ALA A 160 -5.93 -1.01 15.19
CA ALA A 160 -5.25 -0.03 16.03
C ALA A 160 -5.51 1.41 15.54
N GLU A 161 -5.48 1.64 14.23
CA GLU A 161 -5.86 2.93 13.64
C GLU A 161 -7.32 3.29 13.88
N VAL A 162 -8.25 2.33 13.71
CA VAL A 162 -9.67 2.52 14.04
C VAL A 162 -9.84 2.89 15.52
N LYS A 163 -9.17 2.18 16.43
CA LYS A 163 -9.19 2.48 17.87
C LYS A 163 -8.66 3.87 18.19
N ALA A 164 -7.66 4.36 17.45
CA ALA A 164 -7.14 5.70 17.63
C ALA A 164 -8.10 6.77 17.08
N ALA A 165 -8.71 6.51 15.92
CA ALA A 165 -9.61 7.42 15.24
C ALA A 165 -11.00 7.53 15.91
N CYS A 166 -11.57 6.43 16.41
CA CYS A 166 -12.89 6.40 17.04
C CYS A 166 -12.90 6.95 18.49
N LYS A 167 -11.93 7.79 18.85
CA LYS A 167 -11.92 8.53 20.12
C LYS A 167 -12.48 9.94 19.89
N PRO A 168 -13.04 10.60 20.91
CA PRO A 168 -13.57 11.96 20.78
C PRO A 168 -12.58 12.97 20.18
N ASP A 169 -11.29 12.81 20.48
CA ASP A 169 -10.20 13.68 20.00
C ASP A 169 -9.28 12.95 18.99
N GLY A 170 -9.80 11.94 18.29
CA GLY A 170 -9.05 11.17 17.30
C GLY A 170 -8.71 12.02 16.06
N THR A 171 -7.47 11.89 15.56
CA THR A 171 -6.98 12.68 14.40
C THR A 171 -7.26 12.02 13.04
N GLY A 172 -8.15 11.02 12.98
CA GLY A 172 -8.49 10.27 11.77
C GLY A 172 -9.99 10.01 11.63
N SER A 173 -10.41 9.55 10.45
CA SER A 173 -11.80 9.18 10.16
C SER A 173 -12.10 7.76 10.65
N CYS A 174 -12.84 7.65 11.76
CA CYS A 174 -13.30 6.38 12.32
C CYS A 174 -14.13 5.61 11.28
N VAL A 175 -15.04 6.32 10.60
CA VAL A 175 -15.94 5.70 9.61
C VAL A 175 -15.20 5.20 8.37
N ASP A 176 -14.21 5.94 7.86
CA ASP A 176 -13.48 5.52 6.66
C ASP A 176 -12.52 4.36 6.95
N LEU A 177 -11.87 4.37 8.11
CA LEU A 177 -11.03 3.25 8.55
C LEU A 177 -11.87 1.99 8.81
N GLY A 178 -13.06 2.16 9.40
CA GLY A 178 -14.06 1.09 9.55
C GLY A 178 -14.47 0.47 8.23
N LYS A 179 -14.76 1.29 7.21
CA LYS A 179 -15.04 0.82 5.86
C LYS A 179 -13.82 0.13 5.23
N LYS A 180 -12.60 0.66 5.46
CA LYS A 180 -11.36 0.07 4.94
C LYS A 180 -11.15 -1.34 5.49
N ILE A 181 -11.26 -1.55 6.80
CA ILE A 181 -11.09 -2.90 7.39
C ILE A 181 -12.22 -3.86 6.98
N ALA A 182 -13.48 -3.40 6.93
CA ALA A 182 -14.59 -4.25 6.46
C ALA A 182 -14.43 -4.68 4.99
N LYS A 183 -13.89 -3.80 4.14
CA LYS A 183 -13.66 -4.09 2.71
C LYS A 183 -12.49 -5.06 2.51
N HIS A 184 -11.37 -4.85 3.20
CA HIS A 184 -10.15 -5.62 2.96
C HIS A 184 -10.08 -6.91 3.78
N PHE A 185 -10.72 -6.95 4.94
CA PHE A 185 -10.62 -8.06 5.90
C PHE A 185 -12.00 -8.46 6.46
N PRO A 186 -13.02 -8.70 5.61
CA PRO A 186 -14.41 -8.86 6.06
C PRO A 186 -14.64 -10.02 7.05
N ALA A 187 -13.82 -11.06 6.98
CA ALA A 187 -13.95 -12.26 7.80
C ALA A 187 -13.03 -12.27 9.04
N SER A 188 -12.23 -11.21 9.25
CA SER A 188 -11.32 -11.17 10.39
C SER A 188 -12.07 -10.77 11.67
N PRO A 189 -11.66 -11.28 12.85
CA PRO A 189 -12.25 -10.86 14.13
C PRO A 189 -12.08 -9.36 14.37
N GLU A 190 -10.98 -8.76 13.89
CA GLU A 190 -10.72 -7.33 13.97
C GLU A 190 -11.74 -6.50 13.20
N ALA A 191 -12.27 -6.99 12.08
CA ALA A 191 -13.34 -6.30 11.36
C ALA A 191 -14.64 -6.24 12.19
N GLY A 192 -14.94 -7.29 12.95
CA GLY A 192 -16.07 -7.29 13.90
C GLY A 192 -15.88 -6.29 15.03
N GLU A 193 -14.68 -6.21 15.59
CA GLU A 193 -14.34 -5.22 16.64
C GLU A 193 -14.36 -3.79 16.10
N ALA A 194 -13.78 -3.55 14.93
CA ALA A 194 -13.80 -2.25 14.28
C ALA A 194 -15.22 -1.79 13.97
N LYS A 195 -16.09 -2.71 13.52
CA LYS A 195 -17.51 -2.42 13.33
C LYS A 195 -18.16 -1.96 14.63
N ALA A 196 -17.92 -2.64 15.75
CA ALA A 196 -18.47 -2.24 17.04
C ALA A 196 -18.01 -0.83 17.47
N LEU A 197 -16.75 -0.47 17.19
CA LEU A 197 -16.21 0.86 17.45
C LEU A 197 -16.89 1.93 16.57
N VAL A 198 -17.06 1.65 15.28
CA VAL A 198 -17.75 2.55 14.34
C VAL A 198 -19.22 2.72 14.72
N ASP A 199 -19.91 1.65 15.13
CA ASP A 199 -21.30 1.69 15.58
C ASP A 199 -21.44 2.51 16.88
N ALA A 200 -20.48 2.39 17.80
CA ALA A 200 -20.45 3.20 19.02
C ALA A 200 -20.21 4.68 18.72
N GLU A 201 -19.28 4.97 17.81
CA GLU A 201 -19.02 6.34 17.37
C GLU A 201 -20.23 6.91 16.63
N TYR A 202 -20.85 6.14 15.75
CA TYR A 202 -22.10 6.53 15.09
C TYR A 202 -23.19 6.87 16.10
N LYS A 203 -23.39 6.08 17.15
CA LYS A 203 -24.33 6.40 18.24
C LYS A 203 -24.03 7.74 18.89
N ARG A 204 -22.75 8.04 19.13
CA ARG A 204 -22.30 9.31 19.72
C ARG A 204 -22.60 10.50 18.81
N VAL A 205 -22.26 10.42 17.53
CA VAL A 205 -22.40 11.54 16.58
C VAL A 205 -23.78 11.66 15.95
N HIS A 206 -24.59 10.61 15.95
CA HIS A 206 -25.93 10.59 15.33
C HIS A 206 -26.85 11.78 15.70
N PRO A 207 -26.99 12.22 16.97
CA PRO A 207 -27.77 13.43 17.27
C PRO A 207 -27.18 14.70 16.62
N LEU A 208 -25.87 14.79 16.48
CA LEU A 208 -25.20 15.90 15.79
C LEU A 208 -25.42 15.85 14.28
N LEU A 209 -25.35 14.65 13.69
CA LEU A 209 -25.68 14.42 12.28
C LEU A 209 -27.11 14.89 11.97
N LYS A 210 -28.09 14.54 12.80
CA LYS A 210 -29.47 15.02 12.64
C LYS A 210 -29.60 16.55 12.70
N GLN A 211 -28.83 17.20 13.57
CA GLN A 211 -28.81 18.66 13.64
C GLN A 211 -28.14 19.28 12.41
N ALA A 212 -27.06 18.66 11.90
CA ALA A 212 -26.44 19.07 10.65
C ALA A 212 -27.40 18.92 9.46
N GLU A 213 -28.19 17.84 9.39
CA GLU A 213 -29.24 17.69 8.38
C GLU A 213 -30.28 18.82 8.42
N ALA A 214 -30.71 19.21 9.62
CA ALA A 214 -31.64 20.33 9.76
C ALA A 214 -31.06 21.65 9.22
N LEU A 215 -29.74 21.87 9.37
CA LEU A 215 -29.05 23.03 8.79
C LEU A 215 -28.97 22.94 7.27
N LEU A 216 -28.77 21.76 6.69
CA LEU A 216 -28.81 21.56 5.23
C LEU A 216 -30.19 21.88 4.66
N VAL A 217 -31.27 21.46 5.33
CA VAL A 217 -32.64 21.80 4.93
C VAL A 217 -32.88 23.31 4.99
N GLN A 218 -32.46 23.98 6.07
CA GLN A 218 -32.58 25.45 6.16
C GLN A 218 -31.77 26.16 5.07
N ARG A 219 -30.59 25.64 4.70
CA ARG A 219 -29.80 26.19 3.59
C ARG A 219 -30.52 26.03 2.25
N LEU A 220 -31.16 24.89 2.02
CA LEU A 220 -31.97 24.65 0.83
C LEU A 220 -33.16 25.63 0.76
N GLU A 221 -33.85 25.87 1.88
CA GLU A 221 -34.96 26.82 1.94
C GLU A 221 -34.51 28.22 1.52
N VAL A 222 -33.39 28.71 2.06
CA VAL A 222 -32.82 30.01 1.68
C VAL A 222 -32.45 30.05 0.19
N SER A 223 -31.84 28.98 -0.34
CA SER A 223 -31.52 28.88 -1.78
C SER A 223 -32.79 28.91 -2.64
N ASN A 224 -33.85 28.19 -2.25
CA ASN A 224 -35.14 28.17 -2.95
C ASN A 224 -35.84 29.53 -2.91
N TRP A 225 -35.84 30.23 -1.77
CA TRP A 225 -36.36 31.58 -1.69
C TRP A 225 -35.61 32.53 -2.60
N LYS A 226 -34.27 32.46 -2.60
CA LYS A 226 -33.43 33.29 -3.47
C LYS A 226 -33.74 33.04 -4.95
N ASN A 227 -33.81 31.77 -5.36
CA ASN A 227 -34.11 31.41 -6.75
C ASN A 227 -35.50 31.90 -7.19
N LYS A 228 -36.52 31.76 -6.35
CA LYS A 228 -37.87 32.26 -6.64
C LYS A 228 -37.91 33.79 -6.70
N TYR A 229 -37.23 34.46 -5.77
CA TYR A 229 -37.12 35.92 -5.74
C TYR A 229 -36.41 36.46 -6.98
N ASP A 230 -35.26 35.87 -7.34
CA ASP A 230 -34.50 36.26 -8.54
C ASP A 230 -35.30 36.00 -9.83
N LEU A 231 -36.13 34.95 -9.87
CA LEU A 231 -37.05 34.69 -10.98
C LEU A 231 -38.18 35.73 -11.07
N CYS A 232 -38.80 36.08 -9.94
CA CYS A 232 -39.83 37.12 -9.89
C CYS A 232 -39.30 38.47 -10.37
N LEU A 233 -38.11 38.87 -9.91
CA LEU A 233 -37.48 40.12 -10.34
C LEU A 233 -37.20 40.16 -11.85
N LYS A 234 -36.78 39.04 -12.44
CA LYS A 234 -36.58 38.94 -13.90
C LYS A 234 -37.87 39.08 -14.69
N GLN A 235 -39.01 38.73 -14.10
CA GLN A 235 -40.33 38.88 -14.74
C GLN A 235 -40.89 40.30 -14.61
N ALA A 236 -40.40 41.10 -13.66
CA ALA A 236 -40.82 42.47 -13.39
C ALA A 236 -40.07 43.54 -14.22
N GLU A 237 -39.45 43.15 -15.34
CA GLU A 237 -38.70 44.03 -16.25
C GLU A 237 -39.55 45.17 -16.86
N PRO A 238 -38.95 46.33 -17.25
CA PRO A 238 -37.52 46.54 -17.54
C PRO A 238 -36.65 47.09 -16.39
N SER A 239 -37.23 47.44 -15.24
CA SER A 239 -36.44 47.85 -14.06
C SER A 239 -37.26 47.67 -12.79
N PRO A 240 -37.04 46.60 -12.02
CA PRO A 240 -37.76 46.42 -10.76
C PRO A 240 -37.36 47.53 -9.80
N GLY A 241 -38.31 48.40 -9.48
CA GLY A 241 -38.18 49.41 -8.44
C GLY A 241 -38.39 48.80 -7.05
N GLY A 242 -38.37 49.65 -6.03
CA GLY A 242 -38.59 49.22 -4.64
C GLY A 242 -39.95 48.57 -4.40
N TYR A 243 -40.96 48.90 -5.22
CA TYR A 243 -42.29 48.30 -5.16
C TYR A 243 -42.28 46.86 -5.67
N GLU A 244 -41.72 46.60 -6.84
CA GLU A 244 -41.60 45.27 -7.45
C GLU A 244 -40.77 44.33 -6.57
N MET A 245 -39.70 44.85 -5.96
CA MET A 245 -38.93 44.10 -4.97
C MET A 245 -39.78 43.68 -3.76
N GLN A 246 -40.69 44.53 -3.29
CA GLN A 246 -41.58 44.17 -2.19
C GLN A 246 -42.67 43.18 -2.60
N VAL A 247 -43.26 43.35 -3.79
CA VAL A 247 -44.22 42.38 -4.35
C VAL A 247 -43.57 41.00 -4.43
N CYS A 248 -42.37 40.90 -4.99
CA CYS A 248 -41.64 39.63 -5.08
C CYS A 248 -41.30 39.03 -3.71
N LYS A 249 -40.98 39.85 -2.69
CA LYS A 249 -40.75 39.35 -1.32
C LYS A 249 -42.00 38.73 -0.71
N THR A 250 -43.15 39.41 -0.85
CA THR A 250 -44.45 38.95 -0.36
C THR A 250 -44.89 37.67 -1.06
N GLU A 251 -44.77 37.61 -2.39
CA GLU A 251 -45.17 36.45 -3.19
C GLU A 251 -44.35 35.18 -2.88
N VAL A 252 -43.06 35.34 -2.58
CA VAL A 252 -42.18 34.23 -2.21
C VAL A 252 -42.44 33.73 -0.78
N GLY A 253 -43.24 34.46 0.01
CA GLY A 253 -43.56 34.11 1.40
C GLY A 253 -42.35 34.23 2.32
N ILE A 254 -41.47 35.19 2.04
CA ILE A 254 -40.28 35.43 2.84
C ILE A 254 -40.69 36.05 4.19
N PRO A 255 -40.24 35.51 5.34
CA PRO A 255 -40.58 36.07 6.64
C PRO A 255 -40.14 37.54 6.78
N GLU A 256 -41.07 38.43 7.16
CA GLU A 256 -40.84 39.87 7.29
C GLU A 256 -39.93 40.24 8.48
N ASP A 257 -39.80 39.34 9.46
CA ASP A 257 -39.00 39.52 10.67
C ASP A 257 -37.49 39.36 10.44
N ARG A 258 -37.07 38.88 9.26
CA ARG A 258 -35.65 38.79 8.88
C ARG A 258 -35.19 40.07 8.18
N GLY A 259 -34.25 40.78 8.79
CA GLY A 259 -33.66 41.99 8.21
C GLY A 259 -33.10 41.78 6.79
N ASP A 260 -32.27 40.74 6.61
CA ASP A 260 -31.90 40.21 5.30
C ASP A 260 -32.31 38.72 5.22
N PRO A 261 -33.37 38.38 4.48
CA PRO A 261 -33.89 37.02 4.41
C PRO A 261 -32.97 36.05 3.68
N PHE A 262 -32.00 36.56 2.91
CA PHE A 262 -31.01 35.77 2.19
C PHE A 262 -29.67 35.71 2.93
N SER A 263 -29.55 36.36 4.10
CA SER A 263 -28.33 36.31 4.89
C SER A 263 -28.09 34.90 5.42
N THR A 264 -26.91 34.35 5.10
CA THR A 264 -26.52 33.01 5.50
C THR A 264 -25.45 32.98 6.57
N SER A 265 -25.00 34.13 7.08
CA SER A 265 -23.89 34.24 8.03
C SER A 265 -24.15 33.47 9.34
N PHE A 266 -25.36 33.56 9.88
CA PHE A 266 -25.78 32.78 11.04
C PHE A 266 -25.77 31.27 10.76
N LEU A 267 -26.33 30.86 9.61
CA LEU A 267 -26.37 29.47 9.18
C LEU A 267 -24.96 28.90 8.98
N GLU A 268 -24.06 29.66 8.36
CA GLU A 268 -22.66 29.28 8.15
C GLU A 268 -21.89 29.18 9.47
N GLY A 269 -22.15 30.07 10.42
CA GLY A 269 -21.59 30.00 11.78
C GLY A 269 -22.07 28.75 12.52
N ALA A 270 -23.38 28.48 12.50
CA ALA A 270 -23.96 27.28 13.09
C ALA A 270 -23.45 26.00 12.43
N TRP A 271 -23.29 26.01 11.10
CA TRP A 271 -22.73 24.93 10.31
C TRP A 271 -21.29 24.61 10.70
N LYS A 272 -20.40 25.60 10.68
CA LYS A 272 -18.99 25.43 11.09
C LYS A 272 -18.86 24.90 12.51
N LYS A 273 -19.67 25.44 13.43
CA LYS A 273 -19.73 24.95 14.81
C LYS A 273 -20.14 23.47 14.86
N LYS A 274 -21.19 23.09 14.11
CA LYS A 274 -21.68 21.70 14.09
C LYS A 274 -20.66 20.72 13.52
N LEU A 275 -19.97 21.08 12.44
CA LEU A 275 -18.88 20.27 11.88
C LEU A 275 -17.74 20.09 12.89
N GLY A 276 -17.39 21.14 13.63
CA GLY A 276 -16.41 21.05 14.72
C GLY A 276 -16.82 20.12 15.86
N GLU A 277 -18.11 20.04 16.20
CA GLU A 277 -18.62 19.11 17.22
C GLU A 277 -18.65 17.64 16.75
N ILE A 278 -18.83 17.40 15.45
CA ILE A 278 -18.76 16.06 14.86
C ILE A 278 -17.31 15.56 14.83
N HIS A 279 -16.38 16.44 14.45
CA HIS A 279 -14.92 16.25 14.36
C HIS A 279 -14.45 15.16 13.36
N ASP A 280 -15.13 14.02 13.26
CA ASP A 280 -14.76 12.93 12.35
C ASP A 280 -14.67 13.41 10.89
N PRO A 281 -13.48 13.37 10.27
CA PRO A 281 -13.27 13.92 8.93
C PRO A 281 -14.12 13.25 7.84
N GLY A 282 -14.47 11.97 7.98
CA GLY A 282 -15.28 11.25 7.00
C GLY A 282 -16.72 11.77 6.97
N TRP A 283 -17.32 11.98 8.16
CA TRP A 283 -18.64 12.59 8.26
C TRP A 283 -18.64 14.06 7.83
N VAL A 284 -17.64 14.84 8.27
CA VAL A 284 -17.51 16.26 7.92
C VAL A 284 -17.42 16.45 6.41
N LYS A 285 -16.55 15.70 5.74
CA LYS A 285 -16.39 15.77 4.28
C LYS A 285 -17.71 15.49 3.55
N SER A 286 -18.44 14.44 3.93
CA SER A 286 -19.72 14.10 3.30
C SER A 286 -20.78 15.20 3.47
N LEU A 287 -20.81 15.83 4.64
CA LEU A 287 -21.71 16.94 4.93
C LEU A 287 -21.33 18.20 4.13
N GLU A 288 -20.05 18.53 4.03
CA GLU A 288 -19.56 19.67 3.24
C GLU A 288 -19.84 19.51 1.74
N GLU A 289 -19.66 18.31 1.19
CA GLU A 289 -20.00 18.02 -0.21
C GLU A 289 -21.49 18.28 -0.50
N ARG A 290 -22.37 17.88 0.42
CA ARG A 290 -23.82 18.11 0.30
C ARG A 290 -24.21 19.56 0.50
N TRP A 291 -23.57 20.26 1.45
CA TRP A 291 -23.74 21.71 1.60
C TRP A 291 -23.39 22.44 0.30
N GLY A 292 -22.21 22.16 -0.28
CA GLY A 292 -21.78 22.77 -1.53
C GLY A 292 -22.68 22.44 -2.73
N LYS A 293 -23.31 21.27 -2.77
CA LYS A 293 -24.29 20.90 -3.81
C LYS A 293 -25.57 21.73 -3.71
N ILE A 294 -26.04 22.03 -2.49
CA ILE A 294 -27.18 22.94 -2.29
C ILE A 294 -26.82 24.37 -2.73
N GLU A 295 -25.60 24.82 -2.43
CA GLU A 295 -25.15 26.16 -2.80
C GLU A 295 -25.02 26.36 -4.31
N ARG A 296 -24.48 25.37 -5.03
CA ARG A 296 -24.27 25.47 -6.47
C ARG A 296 -25.54 25.17 -7.27
N ASP A 297 -26.23 24.10 -6.89
CA ASP A 297 -27.24 23.48 -7.76
C ASP A 297 -28.66 23.58 -7.18
N GLY A 298 -28.81 24.00 -5.91
CA GLY A 298 -30.09 23.95 -5.20
C GLY A 298 -30.58 22.51 -4.98
N ILE A 299 -29.70 21.50 -5.10
CA ILE A 299 -30.08 20.09 -4.97
C ILE A 299 -29.81 19.62 -3.55
N TYR A 300 -30.86 19.15 -2.88
CA TYR A 300 -30.77 18.44 -1.61
C TYR A 300 -30.86 16.93 -1.82
N ASP A 301 -29.85 16.23 -1.32
CA ASP A 301 -29.79 14.78 -1.29
C ASP A 301 -29.86 14.34 0.18
N PRO A 302 -31.01 13.86 0.70
CA PRO A 302 -31.15 13.55 2.12
C PRO A 302 -30.28 12.36 2.52
N ALA A 303 -29.54 12.49 3.63
CA ALA A 303 -28.81 11.36 4.18
C ALA A 303 -29.77 10.28 4.66
N SER A 304 -29.49 9.04 4.28
CA SER A 304 -30.09 7.88 4.93
C SER A 304 -29.36 7.63 6.24
N LEU A 305 -29.83 8.26 7.32
CA LEU A 305 -29.31 8.04 8.68
C LEU A 305 -30.17 6.96 9.37
N PRO A 306 -29.80 5.66 9.27
CA PRO A 306 -30.54 4.62 9.98
C PRO A 306 -30.48 4.88 11.49
N LYS A 307 -31.52 4.45 12.24
CA LYS A 307 -31.42 4.56 13.69
C LYS A 307 -30.25 3.70 14.16
N PRO A 308 -29.46 4.14 15.15
CA PRO A 308 -28.35 3.35 15.63
C PRO A 308 -28.83 1.96 16.10
N GLY A 309 -28.31 0.90 15.49
CA GLY A 309 -28.69 -0.50 15.76
C GLY A 309 -29.74 -1.09 14.82
N GLU A 310 -30.33 -0.31 13.91
CA GLU A 310 -31.09 -0.86 12.78
C GLU A 310 -30.11 -1.31 11.69
N PRO A 311 -30.26 -2.53 11.12
CA PRO A 311 -29.46 -2.96 9.98
C PRO A 311 -29.70 -2.01 8.82
N GLU A 312 -28.64 -1.60 8.11
CA GLU A 312 -28.79 -0.85 6.86
C GLU A 312 -29.72 -1.62 5.92
N SER A 313 -30.89 -1.04 5.62
CA SER A 313 -31.78 -1.59 4.62
C SER A 313 -31.01 -1.64 3.30
N LYS A 314 -30.76 -2.85 2.78
CA LYS A 314 -30.13 -3.04 1.47
C LYS A 314 -30.91 -2.21 0.43
N LYS A 315 -30.32 -1.12 -0.04
CA LYS A 315 -30.78 -0.36 -1.20
C LYS A 315 -30.14 -0.94 -2.45
#